data_AF-A0A2M8SA91-F1
#
_entry.id   AF-A0A2M8SA91-F1
#
_cell.length_a   1.000
_cell.length_b   1.000
_cell.length_c   1.000
_cell.angle_alpha   90.00
_cell.angle_beta   90.00
_cell.angle_gamma   90.00
#
_symmetry.space_group_name_H-M   'P 1'
#
loop_
_entity.id
_entity.type
_entity.pdbx_description
1 polymer ?
#
loop_
_entity_poly.entity_id
_entity_poly.type
_entity_poly.pdbx_seq_one_letter_code
_entity_poly.pdbx_strand_id
1 'polypeptide(L)'
;AQERAGKLYKQLLARNAHADILLFCRAELLQDNYFHAVFEATKSIADKIRDKSSLMGDGSRLVDEAFGGASPILAFNTLCTETEKSEHTGFTNLLKGLFGTFRNTTAHIPKIKWNINEQDALDMLTFMSLLHRKLDECVRTRSSP
;
A
#
# COMPACT_ATOMS: atom_id res chain seq x y z
N ALA A 1 2.58 21.20 20.09
CA ALA A 1 3.81 20.63 19.49
C ALA A 1 3.56 20.15 18.05
N GLN A 2 2.97 21.01 17.21
CA GLN A 2 2.58 20.68 15.82
C GLN A 2 3.22 21.68 14.85
N GLU A 3 4.46 22.05 15.15
CA GLU A 3 5.14 23.14 14.46
C GLU A 3 6.12 22.56 13.45
N ARG A 4 5.79 22.86 12.18
CA ARG A 4 6.50 22.55 10.94
C ARG A 4 6.22 21.19 10.30
N ALA A 5 5.07 21.11 9.64
CA ALA A 5 4.85 20.15 8.55
C ALA A 5 5.85 20.38 7.41
N GLY A 6 6.57 19.32 7.02
CA GLY A 6 7.44 19.30 5.84
C GLY A 6 6.68 19.58 4.54
N LYS A 7 7.40 19.95 3.47
CA LYS A 7 6.81 20.31 2.17
C LYS A 7 5.99 19.13 1.60
N LEU A 8 6.54 17.92 1.66
CA LEU A 8 5.89 16.70 1.20
C LEU A 8 4.58 16.43 1.96
N TYR A 9 4.57 16.61 3.28
CA TYR A 9 3.35 16.47 4.10
C TYR A 9 2.24 17.43 3.64
N LYS A 10 2.58 18.70 3.39
CA LYS A 10 1.60 19.70 2.90
C LYS A 10 1.05 19.32 1.52
N GLN A 11 1.90 18.80 0.64
CA GLN A 11 1.48 18.34 -0.69
C GLN A 11 0.55 17.13 -0.64
N LEU A 12 0.78 16.20 0.29
CA LEU A 12 -0.08 15.05 0.53
C LEU A 12 -1.45 15.47 1.09
N LEU A 13 -1.46 16.42 2.05
CA LEU A 13 -2.70 17.01 2.54
C LEU A 13 -3.49 17.68 1.41
N ALA A 14 -2.84 18.49 0.58
CA ALA A 14 -3.49 19.16 -0.53
C ALA A 14 -4.08 18.19 -1.58
N ARG A 15 -3.52 16.98 -1.69
CA ARG A 15 -4.01 15.90 -2.55
C ARG A 15 -5.07 15.01 -1.90
N ASN A 16 -5.48 15.29 -0.67
CA ASN A 16 -6.36 14.43 0.13
C ASN A 16 -5.81 12.99 0.23
N ALA A 17 -4.52 12.85 0.53
CA ALA A 17 -3.91 11.56 0.78
C ALA A 17 -4.65 10.81 1.90
N HIS A 18 -4.71 9.48 1.78
CA HIS A 18 -5.40 8.61 2.72
C HIS A 18 -4.83 8.76 4.13
N ALA A 19 -5.69 8.66 5.14
CA ALA A 19 -5.32 8.90 6.54
C ALA A 19 -4.17 7.98 7.00
N ASP A 20 -4.15 6.72 6.56
CA ASP A 20 -3.11 5.76 6.94
C ASP A 20 -1.73 6.16 6.41
N ILE A 21 -1.64 6.83 5.25
CA ILE A 21 -0.36 7.37 4.75
C ILE A 21 0.17 8.43 5.72
N LEU A 22 -0.71 9.32 6.19
CA LEU A 22 -0.34 10.39 7.12
C LEU A 22 -0.03 9.86 8.52
N LEU A 23 -0.68 8.77 8.93
CA LEU A 23 -0.48 8.12 10.22
C LEU A 23 0.84 7.35 10.28
N PHE A 24 1.08 6.43 9.34
CA PHE A 24 2.23 5.54 9.36
C PHE A 24 3.54 6.25 9.02
N CYS A 25 3.50 7.32 8.23
CA CYS A 25 4.71 8.01 7.77
C CYS A 25 4.99 9.31 8.53
N ARG A 26 4.29 9.55 9.65
CA ARG A 26 4.29 10.88 10.31
C ARG A 26 5.70 11.34 10.68
N ALA A 27 6.53 10.46 11.22
CA ALA A 27 7.87 10.83 11.67
C ALA A 27 8.79 11.14 10.48
N GLU A 28 8.67 10.38 9.41
CA GLU A 28 9.48 10.43 8.19
C GLU A 28 9.12 11.65 7.34
N LEU A 29 7.82 11.96 7.23
CA LEU A 29 7.30 13.14 6.52
C LEU A 29 7.69 14.46 7.18
N LEU A 30 7.98 14.46 8.49
CA LEU A 30 8.47 15.63 9.21
C LEU A 30 9.99 15.84 9.06
N GLN A 31 10.72 14.78 8.71
CA GLN A 31 12.18 14.80 8.54
C GLN A 31 12.62 14.75 7.08
N ASP A 32 11.69 14.87 6.14
CA ASP A 32 11.90 14.72 4.69
C ASP A 32 12.67 13.43 4.32
N ASN A 33 12.43 12.36 5.09
CA ASN A 33 13.07 11.06 4.90
C ASN A 33 12.26 10.19 3.92
N TYR A 34 12.33 10.55 2.65
CA TYR A 34 11.49 10.01 1.57
C TYR A 34 11.52 8.49 1.44
N PHE A 35 12.71 7.89 1.50
CA PHE A 35 12.84 6.43 1.43
C PHE A 35 12.06 5.73 2.55
N HIS A 36 12.21 6.20 3.79
CA HIS A 36 11.54 5.56 4.91
C HIS A 36 10.04 5.85 4.89
N ALA A 37 9.63 7.06 4.47
CA ALA A 37 8.21 7.36 4.30
C ALA A 37 7.54 6.38 3.33
N VAL A 38 8.13 6.15 2.16
CA VAL A 38 7.61 5.19 1.17
C VAL A 38 7.65 3.75 1.73
N PHE A 39 8.69 3.40 2.48
CA PHE A 39 8.83 2.07 3.08
C PHE A 39 7.78 1.80 4.17
N GLU A 40 7.55 2.75 5.08
CA GLU A 40 6.51 2.65 6.11
C GLU A 40 5.10 2.64 5.50
N ALA A 41 4.85 3.46 4.47
CA ALA A 41 3.61 3.38 3.70
C ALA A 41 3.39 1.99 3.09
N THR A 42 4.44 1.36 2.54
CA THR A 42 4.32 0.00 2.00
C THR A 42 3.96 -1.02 3.08
N LYS A 43 4.55 -0.90 4.28
CA LYS A 43 4.19 -1.75 5.43
C LYS A 43 2.75 -1.55 5.86
N SER A 44 2.24 -0.31 5.85
CA SER A 44 0.85 -0.01 6.21
C SER A 44 -0.16 -0.72 5.30
N ILE A 45 0.18 -0.93 4.02
CA ILE A 45 -0.66 -1.70 3.09
C ILE A 45 -0.69 -3.19 3.51
N ALA A 46 0.47 -3.77 3.85
CA ALA A 46 0.53 -5.16 4.32
C ALA A 46 -0.25 -5.34 5.63
N ASP A 47 -0.11 -4.39 6.56
CA ASP A 47 -0.82 -4.39 7.83
C ASP A 47 -2.35 -4.38 7.63
N LYS A 48 -2.86 -3.47 6.79
CA LYS A 48 -4.30 -3.42 6.46
C LYS A 48 -4.80 -4.72 5.82
N ILE A 49 -4.01 -5.33 4.92
CA ILE A 49 -4.39 -6.62 4.31
C ILE A 49 -4.47 -7.71 5.39
N ARG A 50 -3.50 -7.79 6.30
CA ARG A 50 -3.53 -8.76 7.42
C ARG A 50 -4.75 -8.55 8.31
N ASP A 51 -5.05 -7.32 8.70
CA ASP A 51 -6.21 -7.01 9.54
C ASP A 51 -7.53 -7.46 8.90
N LYS A 52 -7.69 -7.22 7.60
CA LYS A 52 -8.92 -7.58 6.87
C LYS A 52 -9.04 -9.08 6.58
N SER A 53 -7.93 -9.75 6.28
CA SER A 53 -7.90 -11.17 5.88
C SER A 53 -7.70 -12.14 7.05
N SER A 54 -7.18 -11.66 8.19
CA SER A 54 -6.68 -12.46 9.30
C SER A 54 -5.46 -13.35 8.96
N LEU A 55 -4.76 -13.04 7.86
CA LEU A 55 -3.52 -13.73 7.48
C LEU A 55 -2.31 -13.16 8.22
N MET A 56 -1.25 -13.98 8.35
CA MET A 56 0.03 -13.60 8.98
C MET A 56 1.18 -13.49 7.96
N GLY A 57 0.89 -13.63 6.66
CA GLY A 57 1.88 -13.56 5.60
C GLY A 57 2.44 -12.15 5.37
N ASP A 58 3.34 -12.02 4.41
CA ASP A 58 3.88 -10.72 3.99
C ASP A 58 4.20 -10.70 2.47
N GLY A 59 4.32 -9.50 1.92
CA GLY A 59 4.69 -9.21 0.54
C GLY A 59 3.76 -9.80 -0.51
N SER A 60 4.29 -10.18 -1.67
CA SER A 60 3.49 -10.76 -2.76
C SER A 60 2.72 -12.01 -2.33
N ARG A 61 3.29 -12.84 -1.45
CA ARG A 61 2.63 -14.05 -0.93
C ARG A 61 1.36 -13.71 -0.14
N LEU A 62 1.41 -12.67 0.68
CA LEU A 62 0.21 -12.18 1.40
C LEU A 62 -0.89 -11.76 0.43
N VAL A 63 -0.52 -11.09 -0.68
CA VAL A 63 -1.48 -10.66 -1.69
C VAL A 63 -2.09 -11.84 -2.43
N ASP A 64 -1.26 -12.82 -2.81
CA ASP A 64 -1.73 -14.05 -3.47
C ASP A 64 -2.69 -14.84 -2.56
N GLU A 65 -2.39 -14.95 -1.26
CA GLU A 65 -3.28 -15.62 -0.29
C GLU A 65 -4.58 -14.84 -0.03
N ALA A 66 -4.52 -13.50 0.00
CA ALA A 66 -5.68 -12.67 0.32
C ALA A 66 -6.63 -12.48 -0.88
N PHE A 67 -6.09 -12.26 -2.08
CA PHE A 67 -6.85 -11.84 -3.28
C PHE A 67 -6.71 -12.81 -4.46
N GLY A 68 -5.92 -13.87 -4.35
CA GLY A 68 -5.73 -14.84 -5.43
C GLY A 68 -6.77 -15.97 -5.45
N GLY A 69 -6.77 -16.71 -6.55
CA GLY A 69 -7.58 -17.92 -6.72
C GLY A 69 -9.04 -17.67 -7.12
N ALA A 70 -9.79 -18.77 -7.31
CA ALA A 70 -11.20 -18.71 -7.71
C ALA A 70 -12.14 -18.27 -6.57
N SER A 71 -11.67 -18.30 -5.32
CA SER A 71 -12.42 -17.91 -4.13
C SER A 71 -11.49 -17.15 -3.18
N PRO A 72 -11.14 -15.89 -3.51
CA PRO A 72 -10.21 -15.09 -2.72
C PRO A 72 -10.81 -14.75 -1.37
N ILE A 73 -10.00 -14.57 -0.32
CA ILE A 73 -10.48 -14.20 1.03
C ILE A 73 -11.05 -12.78 1.04
N LEU A 74 -10.44 -11.87 0.28
CA LEU A 74 -10.83 -10.48 0.12
C LEU A 74 -11.18 -10.20 -1.34
N ALA A 75 -12.24 -9.43 -1.56
CA ALA A 75 -12.64 -8.99 -2.89
C ALA A 75 -12.77 -7.46 -2.97
N PHE A 76 -12.19 -6.87 -4.02
CA PHE A 76 -12.29 -5.43 -4.35
C PHE A 76 -13.69 -5.03 -4.88
N ASN A 77 -14.45 -6.00 -5.40
CA ASN A 77 -15.78 -5.79 -6.00
C ASN A 77 -16.59 -7.10 -5.92
N THR A 78 -17.69 -7.22 -6.65
CA THR A 78 -18.59 -8.38 -6.53
C THR A 78 -18.09 -9.65 -7.20
N LEU A 79 -17.10 -9.55 -8.09
CA LEU A 79 -16.57 -10.66 -8.92
C LEU A 79 -17.62 -11.36 -9.81
N CYS A 80 -18.79 -10.75 -10.03
CA CYS A 80 -19.87 -11.36 -10.81
C CYS A 80 -19.62 -11.29 -12.32
N THR A 81 -19.01 -10.20 -12.81
CA THR A 81 -18.74 -9.98 -14.23
C THR A 81 -17.28 -10.20 -14.60
N GLU A 82 -17.00 -10.49 -15.88
CA GLU A 82 -15.61 -10.62 -16.36
C GLU A 82 -14.81 -9.32 -16.22
N THR A 83 -15.48 -8.17 -16.34
CA THR A 83 -14.86 -6.85 -16.09
C THR A 83 -14.43 -6.70 -14.64
N GLU A 84 -15.30 -7.06 -13.69
CA GLU A 84 -14.98 -7.01 -12.25
C GLU A 84 -13.85 -7.98 -11.88
N LYS A 85 -13.87 -9.20 -12.43
CA LYS A 85 -12.79 -10.18 -12.23
C LYS A 85 -11.46 -9.68 -12.78
N SER A 86 -11.49 -9.01 -13.94
CA SER A 86 -10.30 -8.41 -14.56
C SER A 86 -9.78 -7.24 -13.73
N GLU A 87 -10.66 -6.36 -13.25
CA GLU A 87 -10.30 -5.26 -12.35
C GLU A 87 -9.70 -5.78 -11.04
N HIS A 88 -10.33 -6.78 -10.43
CA HIS A 88 -9.84 -7.43 -9.22
C HIS A 88 -8.43 -7.98 -9.43
N THR A 89 -8.22 -8.73 -10.52
CA THR A 89 -6.91 -9.26 -10.91
C THR A 89 -5.90 -8.13 -11.15
N GLY A 90 -6.33 -7.02 -11.75
CA GLY A 90 -5.51 -5.82 -11.96
C GLY A 90 -5.01 -5.23 -10.65
N PHE A 91 -5.89 -4.99 -9.67
CA PHE A 91 -5.49 -4.48 -8.35
C PHE A 91 -4.61 -5.46 -7.57
N THR A 92 -4.91 -6.76 -7.65
CA THR A 92 -4.05 -7.82 -7.09
C THR A 92 -2.63 -7.74 -7.66
N ASN A 93 -2.49 -7.56 -8.98
CA ASN A 93 -1.19 -7.41 -9.63
C ASN A 93 -0.48 -6.09 -9.25
N LEU A 94 -1.21 -4.99 -9.10
CA LEU A 94 -0.66 -3.72 -8.62
C LEU A 94 -0.09 -3.85 -7.20
N LEU A 95 -0.80 -4.53 -6.30
CA LEU A 95 -0.31 -4.81 -4.94
C LEU A 95 0.94 -5.71 -4.96
N LYS A 96 0.95 -6.75 -5.80
CA LYS A 96 2.14 -7.61 -5.97
C LYS A 96 3.33 -6.81 -6.52
N GLY A 97 3.08 -5.93 -7.48
CA GLY A 97 4.08 -5.02 -8.03
C GLY A 97 4.67 -4.11 -6.94
N LEU A 98 3.80 -3.48 -6.14
CA LEU A 98 4.20 -2.65 -5.00
C LEU A 98 5.15 -3.41 -4.06
N PHE A 99 4.74 -4.59 -3.59
CA PHE A 99 5.59 -5.36 -2.69
C PHE A 99 6.86 -5.87 -3.36
N GLY A 100 6.82 -6.23 -4.64
CA GLY A 100 7.99 -6.62 -5.42
C GLY A 100 9.02 -5.50 -5.55
N THR A 101 8.57 -4.25 -5.73
CA THR A 101 9.44 -3.07 -5.80
C THR A 101 10.17 -2.82 -4.48
N PHE A 102 9.49 -2.95 -3.34
CA PHE A 102 10.03 -2.54 -2.04
C PHE A 102 10.58 -3.69 -1.17
N ARG A 103 10.32 -4.96 -1.48
CA ARG A 103 10.89 -6.09 -0.72
C ARG A 103 12.40 -6.23 -0.88
N ASN A 104 12.96 -5.82 -2.02
CA ASN A 104 14.37 -6.05 -2.33
C ASN A 104 15.31 -4.89 -1.90
N THR A 105 14.78 -3.86 -1.24
CA THR A 105 15.57 -2.69 -0.81
C THR A 105 16.22 -2.85 0.55
N THR A 106 15.77 -3.79 1.38
CA THR A 106 16.21 -3.90 2.78
C THR A 106 17.40 -4.84 3.02
N ALA A 107 17.77 -5.71 2.08
CA ALA A 107 18.80 -6.72 2.33
C ALA A 107 20.15 -6.51 1.60
N HIS A 108 20.20 -5.85 0.43
CA HIS A 108 21.42 -5.91 -0.40
C HIS A 108 21.84 -4.61 -1.12
N ILE A 109 21.08 -3.51 -1.03
CA ILE A 109 21.43 -2.27 -1.74
C ILE A 109 21.53 -1.11 -0.74
N PRO A 110 22.71 -0.49 -0.57
CA PRO A 110 22.87 0.69 0.28
C PRO A 110 21.92 1.82 -0.13
N LYS A 111 21.39 2.57 0.85
CA LYS A 111 20.53 3.76 0.63
C LYS A 111 21.08 4.73 -0.42
N ILE A 112 22.42 4.83 -0.55
CA ILE A 112 23.11 5.66 -1.54
C ILE A 112 22.76 5.28 -2.99
N LYS A 113 22.44 4.02 -3.27
CA LYS A 113 22.14 3.53 -4.62
C LYS A 113 20.66 3.62 -5.00
N TRP A 114 19.78 3.83 -4.02
CA TRP A 114 18.34 4.01 -4.26
C TRP A 114 17.91 5.36 -3.71
N ASN A 115 18.13 6.40 -4.51
CA ASN A 115 17.75 7.75 -4.16
C ASN A 115 16.28 8.00 -4.55
N ILE A 116 15.38 8.06 -3.57
CA ILE A 116 13.99 8.51 -3.79
C ILE A 116 13.98 10.02 -3.59
N ASN A 117 13.68 10.77 -4.66
CA ASN A 117 13.51 12.22 -4.57
C ASN A 117 12.09 12.59 -4.07
N GLU A 118 11.86 13.88 -3.79
CA GLU A 118 10.56 14.36 -3.27
C GLU A 118 9.38 14.02 -4.19
N GLN A 119 9.57 14.16 -5.51
CA GLN A 119 8.52 13.90 -6.50
C GLN A 119 8.19 12.40 -6.57
N ASP A 120 9.20 11.54 -6.62
CA ASP A 120 9.01 10.09 -6.58
C ASP A 120 8.27 9.67 -5.31
N ALA A 121 8.66 10.22 -4.15
CA ALA A 121 7.99 9.94 -2.89
C ALA A 121 6.52 10.39 -2.91
N LEU A 122 6.24 11.58 -3.41
CA LEU A 122 4.88 12.10 -3.52
C LEU A 122 4.00 11.22 -4.40
N ASP A 123 4.51 10.78 -5.55
CA ASP A 123 3.76 9.94 -6.49
C ASP A 123 3.53 8.53 -5.92
N MET A 124 4.55 7.94 -5.30
CA MET A 124 4.45 6.62 -4.64
C MET A 124 3.48 6.65 -3.46
N LEU A 125 3.55 7.68 -2.60
CA LEU A 125 2.63 7.84 -1.47
C LEU A 125 1.20 8.14 -1.94
N THR A 126 1.02 8.87 -3.04
CA THR A 126 -0.29 9.10 -3.65
C THR A 126 -0.87 7.82 -4.26
N PHE A 127 -0.02 6.99 -4.89
CA PHE A 127 -0.42 5.68 -5.38
C PHE A 127 -0.83 4.73 -4.24
N MET A 128 -0.04 4.63 -3.17
CA MET A 128 -0.41 3.84 -2.00
C MET A 128 -1.65 4.39 -1.29
N SER A 129 -1.87 5.71 -1.34
CA SER A 129 -3.12 6.31 -0.89
C SER A 129 -4.33 5.83 -1.71
N LEU A 130 -4.20 5.58 -3.02
CA LEU A 130 -5.27 4.99 -3.83
C LEU A 130 -5.52 3.54 -3.42
N LEU A 131 -4.45 2.76 -3.22
CA LEU A 131 -4.56 1.36 -2.80
C LEU A 131 -5.23 1.22 -1.44
N HIS A 132 -4.92 2.09 -0.48
CA HIS A 132 -5.62 2.12 0.81
C HIS A 132 -7.12 2.32 0.65
N ARG A 133 -7.56 3.30 -0.15
CA ARG A 133 -9.00 3.51 -0.43
C ARG A 133 -9.64 2.26 -1.02
N LYS A 134 -8.95 1.59 -1.95
CA LYS A 134 -9.44 0.33 -2.54
C LYS A 134 -9.52 -0.80 -1.52
N LEU A 135 -8.58 -0.86 -0.56
CA LEU A 135 -8.60 -1.82 0.53
C LEU A 135 -9.68 -1.50 1.57
N ASP A 136 -10.05 -0.24 1.78
CA ASP A 136 -11.16 0.11 2.65
C ASP A 136 -12.48 -0.44 2.08
N GLU A 137 -12.67 -0.31 0.77
CA GLU A 137 -13.82 -0.83 0.01
C GLU A 137 -13.86 -2.37 -0.05
N CYS A 138 -12.73 -3.06 0.17
CA CYS A 138 -12.68 -4.52 0.12
C CYS A 138 -13.58 -5.18 1.17
N VAL A 139 -14.27 -6.23 0.73
CA VAL A 139 -15.10 -7.09 1.58
C VAL A 139 -14.44 -8.45 1.77
N ARG A 140 -14.66 -9.05 2.94
CA ARG A 140 -14.30 -10.45 3.17
C ARG A 140 -15.33 -11.32 2.46
N THR A 141 -14.87 -12.20 1.58
CA THR A 141 -15.75 -13.17 0.93
C THR A 141 -16.17 -14.19 1.97
N ARG A 142 -17.37 -14.75 1.81
CA ARG A 142 -17.78 -15.87 2.67
C ARG A 142 -16.87 -17.05 2.32
N SER A 143 -16.02 -17.44 3.25
CA SER A 143 -15.36 -18.74 3.20
C SER A 143 -16.47 -19.79 3.01
N SER A 144 -16.42 -20.57 1.92
CA SER A 144 -17.25 -21.77 1.91
C SER A 144 -16.79 -22.63 3.09
N PRO A 145 -17.72 -23.08 3.96
CA PRO A 145 -17.38 -23.95 5.08
C PRO A 145 -16.71 -25.24 4.63
#